data_AF-A0A7V9J2Y7-F1
#
_entry.id   AF-A0A7V9J2Y7-F1
#
_cell.length_a   1.000
_cell.length_b   1.000
_cell.length_c   1.000
_cell.angle_alpha   90.00
_cell.angle_beta   90.00
_cell.angle_gamma   90.00
#
_symmetry.space_group_name_H-M   'P 1'
#
loop_
_entity.id
_entity.type
_entity.pdbx_description
1 polymer ?
#
loop_
_entity_poly.entity_id
_entity_poly.type
_entity_poly.pdbx_seq_one_letter_code
_entity_poly.pdbx_strand_id
1 'polypeptide(L)'
;MKKAKKTKRDVVSPFRNKLWDLFRALAEGMDGADVVVALKQAGEEIWAAGIDGTYSDMPLEDQEEEPLGNAFDIAWLTVVCIKLKEIKQGQKPKV
;
A
#
# COMPACT_ATOMS: atom_id res chain seq x y z
N MET A 1 -27.33 -19.98 19.51
CA MET A 1 -27.09 -18.52 19.56
C MET A 1 -25.73 -18.22 18.94
N LYS A 2 -25.68 -17.60 17.75
CA LYS A 2 -24.41 -17.10 17.18
C LYS A 2 -24.01 -15.86 17.99
N LYS A 3 -22.88 -15.92 18.71
CA LYS A 3 -22.33 -14.74 19.41
C LYS A 3 -22.06 -13.66 18.37
N ALA A 4 -22.68 -12.48 18.52
CA ALA A 4 -22.32 -11.31 17.73
C ALA A 4 -20.85 -10.97 18.05
N LYS A 5 -19.94 -11.18 17.08
CA LYS A 5 -18.56 -10.68 17.17
C LYS A 5 -18.67 -9.15 17.35
N LYS A 6 -18.17 -8.62 18.48
CA LYS A 6 -18.02 -7.17 18.65
C LYS A 6 -17.18 -6.66 17.47
N THR A 7 -17.73 -5.75 16.68
CA THR A 7 -16.99 -5.06 15.62
C THR A 7 -15.75 -4.42 16.26
N LYS A 8 -14.56 -4.94 15.94
CA LYS A 8 -13.29 -4.32 16.35
C LYS A 8 -13.30 -2.89 15.81
N ARG A 9 -12.95 -1.93 16.66
CA ARG A 9 -12.82 -0.52 16.24
C ARG A 9 -11.74 -0.44 15.17
N ASP A 10 -12.09 0.08 14.01
CA ASP A 10 -11.13 0.33 12.94
C ASP A 10 -10.19 1.47 13.35
N VAL A 11 -8.96 1.10 13.69
CA VAL A 11 -7.88 2.01 14.08
C VAL A 11 -6.83 2.16 12.99
N VAL A 12 -6.92 1.36 11.93
CA VAL A 12 -5.90 1.24 10.88
C VAL A 12 -6.25 2.12 9.69
N SER A 13 -7.52 2.18 9.29
CA SER A 13 -7.97 3.04 8.18
C SER A 13 -7.54 4.50 8.30
N PRO A 14 -7.58 5.17 9.48
CA PRO A 14 -7.11 6.54 9.61
C PRO A 14 -5.62 6.70 9.26
N PHE A 15 -4.79 5.70 9.56
CA PHE A 15 -3.38 5.70 9.19
C PHE A 15 -3.21 5.46 7.69
N ARG A 16 -3.89 4.45 7.13
CA ARG A 16 -3.89 4.20 5.67
C ARG A 16 -4.33 5.43 4.87
N ASN A 17 -5.36 6.13 5.31
CA ASN A 17 -5.86 7.32 4.62
C ASN A 17 -4.80 8.43 4.58
N LYS A 18 -4.00 8.60 5.64
CA LYS A 18 -2.87 9.54 5.63
C LYS A 18 -1.77 9.14 4.64
N LEU A 19 -1.56 7.84 4.40
CA LEU A 19 -0.66 7.38 3.34
C LEU A 19 -1.20 7.69 1.95
N TRP A 20 -2.51 7.57 1.74
CA TRP A 20 -3.16 8.02 0.51
C TRP A 20 -3.01 9.53 0.28
N ASP A 21 -3.17 10.33 1.34
CA ASP A 21 -2.96 11.78 1.28
C ASP A 21 -1.50 12.11 0.95
N LEU A 22 -0.54 11.39 1.55
CA LEU A 22 0.88 11.51 1.24
C LEU A 22 1.19 11.13 -0.21
N PHE A 23 0.66 10.01 -0.69
CA PHE A 23 0.78 9.59 -2.09
C PHE A 23 0.30 10.70 -3.03
N ARG A 24 -0.89 11.26 -2.76
CA ARG A 24 -1.46 12.35 -3.57
C ARG A 24 -0.55 13.57 -3.58
N ALA A 25 -0.08 14.02 -2.43
CA ALA A 25 0.83 15.17 -2.31
C ALA A 25 2.18 14.92 -3.02
N LEU A 26 2.67 13.69 -3.00
CA LEU A 26 3.88 13.31 -3.71
C LEU A 26 3.66 13.23 -5.23
N ALA A 27 2.51 12.74 -5.70
CA ALA A 27 2.19 12.66 -7.12
C ALA A 27 1.84 14.03 -7.73
N GLU A 28 1.42 14.99 -6.91
CA GLU A 28 1.05 16.33 -7.39
C GLU A 28 2.19 17.01 -8.14
N GLY A 29 1.87 17.48 -9.35
CA GLY A 29 2.79 18.13 -10.27
C GLY A 29 3.76 17.20 -11.01
N MET A 30 3.68 15.87 -10.80
CA MET A 30 4.49 14.91 -11.55
C MET A 30 3.86 14.57 -12.91
N ASP A 31 4.69 14.13 -13.86
CA ASP A 31 4.19 13.50 -15.08
C ASP A 31 3.43 12.21 -14.71
N GLY A 32 2.25 12.01 -15.31
CA GLY A 32 1.47 10.79 -15.12
C GLY A 32 2.24 9.53 -15.50
N ALA A 33 3.14 9.61 -16.48
CA ALA A 33 4.01 8.49 -16.84
C ALA A 33 4.95 8.09 -15.70
N ASP A 34 5.55 9.08 -15.02
CA ASP A 34 6.42 8.84 -13.87
C ASP A 34 5.64 8.21 -12.69
N VAL A 35 4.39 8.65 -12.48
CA VAL A 35 3.51 8.04 -11.46
C VAL A 35 3.23 6.58 -11.80
N VAL A 36 2.91 6.26 -13.06
CA VAL A 36 2.67 4.87 -13.50
C VAL A 36 3.92 4.00 -13.34
N VAL A 37 5.11 4.55 -13.64
CA VAL A 37 6.37 3.83 -13.43
C VAL A 37 6.60 3.55 -11.94
N ALA A 38 6.36 4.52 -11.05
CA ALA A 38 6.46 4.32 -9.61
C ALA A 38 5.53 3.21 -9.10
N LEU A 39 4.29 3.19 -9.58
CA LEU A 39 3.29 2.16 -9.24
C LEU A 39 3.74 0.77 -9.69
N LYS A 40 4.26 0.66 -10.92
CA LYS A 40 4.80 -0.59 -11.45
C LYS A 40 5.97 -1.11 -10.61
N GLN A 41 6.96 -0.26 -10.37
CA GLN A 41 8.14 -0.65 -9.60
C GLN A 41 7.80 -1.05 -8.17
N ALA A 42 6.87 -0.34 -7.52
CA ALA A 42 6.42 -0.72 -6.19
C ALA A 42 5.76 -2.10 -6.19
N GLY A 43 4.95 -2.42 -7.21
CA GLY A 43 4.37 -3.76 -7.37
C GLY A 43 5.44 -4.83 -7.55
N GLU A 44 6.44 -4.58 -8.39
CA GLU A 44 7.57 -5.49 -8.63
C GLU A 44 8.41 -5.71 -7.36
N GLU A 45 8.65 -4.67 -6.55
CA GLU A 45 9.38 -4.80 -5.29
C GLU A 45 8.59 -5.54 -4.21
N ILE A 46 7.29 -5.25 -4.08
CA ILE A 46 6.39 -5.98 -3.17
C ILE A 46 6.39 -7.48 -3.51
N TRP A 47 6.31 -7.80 -4.80
CA TRP A 47 6.38 -9.18 -5.28
C TRP A 47 7.74 -9.83 -5.07
N ALA A 48 8.83 -9.15 -5.46
CA ALA A 48 10.18 -9.67 -5.31
C ALA A 48 10.58 -9.87 -3.83
N ALA A 49 10.02 -9.06 -2.92
CA ALA A 49 10.21 -9.20 -1.48
C ALA A 49 9.31 -10.29 -0.84
N GLY A 50 8.37 -10.88 -1.60
CA GLY A 50 7.42 -11.89 -1.11
C GLY A 50 6.36 -11.33 -0.16
N ILE A 51 6.11 -10.02 -0.19
CA ILE A 51 5.12 -9.37 0.67
C ILE A 51 3.69 -9.72 0.20
N ASP A 52 3.49 -9.86 -1.11
CA ASP A 52 2.25 -10.35 -1.70
C ASP A 52 1.92 -11.78 -1.23
N GLY A 53 2.92 -12.66 -1.19
CA GLY A 53 2.81 -14.02 -0.68
C GLY A 53 2.51 -14.02 0.83
N THR A 54 3.22 -13.20 1.59
CA THR A 54 2.98 -13.05 3.04
C THR A 54 1.53 -12.67 3.35
N TYR A 55 0.93 -11.77 2.56
CA TYR A 55 -0.48 -11.42 2.71
C TYR A 55 -1.40 -12.55 2.24
N SER A 56 -1.11 -13.18 1.10
CA SER A 56 -1.92 -14.26 0.52
C SER A 56 -1.94 -15.52 1.38
N ASP A 57 -0.87 -15.78 2.11
CA ASP A 57 -0.70 -16.93 3.01
C ASP A 57 -1.36 -16.71 4.39
N MET A 58 -1.84 -15.50 4.69
CA MET A 58 -2.57 -15.25 5.93
C MET A 58 -3.83 -16.12 6.00
N PRO A 59 -4.17 -16.67 7.19
CA PRO A 59 -5.44 -17.37 7.37
C PRO A 59 -6.62 -16.51 6.91
N LEU A 60 -7.59 -17.12 6.23
CA LEU A 60 -8.76 -16.40 5.72
C LEU A 60 -9.50 -15.65 6.84
N GLU A 61 -9.57 -16.23 8.04
CA GLU A 61 -10.17 -15.59 9.21
C GLU A 61 -9.44 -14.31 9.64
N ASP A 62 -8.12 -14.25 9.50
CA ASP A 62 -7.33 -13.06 9.79
C ASP A 62 -7.47 -12.02 8.67
N GLN A 63 -7.55 -12.46 7.41
CA GLN A 63 -7.86 -11.58 6.27
C GLN A 63 -9.27 -10.98 6.37
N GLU A 64 -10.25 -11.74 6.86
CA GLU A 64 -11.62 -11.26 7.11
C GLU A 64 -11.71 -10.31 8.31
N GLU A 65 -10.83 -10.48 9.30
CA GLU A 65 -10.70 -9.56 10.43
C GLU A 65 -9.91 -8.28 10.09
N GLU A 66 -9.19 -8.29 8.97
CA GLU A 66 -8.49 -7.16 8.38
C GLU A 66 -9.47 -6.37 7.48
N PRO A 67 -9.84 -5.13 7.84
CA PRO A 67 -10.82 -4.38 7.05
C PRO A 67 -10.22 -3.96 5.70
N LEU A 68 -10.73 -4.51 4.59
CA LEU A 68 -10.47 -4.03 3.21
C LEU A 68 -9.01 -4.13 2.72
N GLY A 69 -8.14 -4.91 3.35
CA GLY A 69 -6.76 -5.06 2.94
C GLY A 69 -5.83 -3.94 3.42
N ASN A 70 -6.06 -3.27 4.56
CA ASN A 70 -5.18 -2.19 5.02
C ASN A 70 -3.74 -2.65 5.19
N ALA A 71 -3.48 -3.87 5.65
CA ALA A 71 -2.11 -4.36 5.78
C ALA A 71 -1.38 -4.33 4.42
N PHE A 72 -2.04 -4.80 3.37
CA PHE A 72 -1.51 -4.76 2.01
C PHE A 72 -1.44 -3.32 1.47
N ASP A 73 -2.51 -2.54 1.60
CA ASP A 73 -2.56 -1.14 1.17
C ASP A 73 -1.44 -0.32 1.83
N ILE A 74 -1.23 -0.48 3.14
CA ILE A 74 -0.19 0.25 3.88
C ILE A 74 1.18 -0.11 3.36
N ALA A 75 1.47 -1.40 3.18
CA ALA A 75 2.76 -1.86 2.66
C ALA A 75 3.00 -1.29 1.25
N TRP A 76 2.03 -1.47 0.36
CA TRP A 76 2.12 -1.04 -1.02
C TRP A 76 2.21 0.50 -1.15
N LEU A 77 1.35 1.26 -0.45
CA LEU A 77 1.39 2.73 -0.44
C LEU A 77 2.73 3.26 0.08
N THR A 78 3.30 2.59 1.08
CA THR A 78 4.62 2.97 1.62
C THR A 78 5.69 2.88 0.54
N VAL A 79 5.76 1.75 -0.17
CA VAL A 79 6.74 1.55 -1.25
C VAL A 79 6.51 2.56 -2.37
N VAL A 80 5.27 2.76 -2.82
CA VAL A 80 4.95 3.75 -3.86
C VAL A 80 5.38 5.17 -3.44
N CYS A 81 5.12 5.57 -2.19
CA CYS A 81 5.53 6.88 -1.69
C CYS A 81 7.05 7.06 -1.69
N ILE A 82 7.80 5.99 -1.40
CA ILE A 82 9.28 6.00 -1.51
C ILE A 82 9.69 6.20 -2.97
N LYS A 83 9.08 5.46 -3.91
CA LYS A 83 9.37 5.59 -5.36
C LYS A 83 9.07 6.98 -5.91
N LEU A 84 7.93 7.56 -5.55
CA LEU A 84 7.61 8.93 -5.97
C LEU A 84 8.64 9.95 -5.44
N LYS A 85 9.15 9.77 -4.21
CA LYS A 85 10.22 10.62 -3.68
C LYS A 85 11.53 10.45 -4.43
N GLU A 86 11.94 9.22 -4.73
CA GLU A 86 13.15 8.92 -5.50
C GLU A 86 13.10 9.61 -6.87
N ILE A 87 11.96 9.47 -7.58
CA ILE A 87 11.74 10.11 -8.88
C ILE A 87 11.80 11.64 -8.75
N LYS A 88 11.13 12.24 -7.77
CA LYS A 88 11.20 13.70 -7.52
C LYS A 88 12.62 14.19 -7.23
N GLN A 89 13.48 13.34 -6.68
CA GLN A 89 14.89 13.65 -6.43
C GLN A 89 15.78 13.43 -7.67
N GLY A 90 15.20 13.11 -8.82
CA GLY A 90 15.92 12.86 -10.07
C GLY A 90 16.52 11.46 -10.16
N GLN A 91 16.23 10.56 -9.21
CA GLN A 91 16.62 9.16 -9.32
C GLN A 91 15.66 8.50 -10.31
N LYS A 92 16.13 8.40 -11.56
CA LYS A 92 15.29 7.80 -12.60
C LYS A 92 15.10 6.30 -12.34
N PRO A 93 13.86 5.82 -12.41
CA PRO A 93 13.52 4.40 -12.40
C PRO A 93 14.41 3.63 -13.38
N LYS A 94 15.12 2.61 -12.91
CA LYS A 94 15.70 1.60 -13.79
C LYS A 94 14.60 0.61 -14.10
N VAL A 95 14.25 0.49 -15.38
CA VAL A 95 13.40 -0.58 -15.92
C VAL A 95 14.27 -1.79 -16.20
#